data_AF-A0A146LUN8-F1
#
_entry.id   AF-A0A146LUN8-F1
#
_cell.length_a   1.000
_cell.length_b   1.000
_cell.length_c   1.000
_cell.angle_alpha   90.00
_cell.angle_beta   90.00
_cell.angle_gamma   90.00
#
_symmetry.space_group_name_H-M   'P 1'
#
loop_
_entity.id
_entity.type
_entity.pdbx_description
1 polymer ?
#
loop_
_entity_poly.entity_id
_entity_poly.type
_entity_poly.pdbx_seq_one_letter_code
_entity_poly.pdbx_strand_id
1 'polypeptide(L)'
;MMRQYLSEGDLISAEVQNVSQSDGSLSLHTRNLKYGKLSQGVFIKVPPTLIRRTKTHFHNICGASCIIGTNGYIWIYPTPSEDGGAGGFARNLDLKVDPKDRENIARINCCIQALVACKMLV
;
A
#
# COMPACT_ATOMS: atom_id res chain seq x y z
N MET A 1 -16.78 -12.14 -14.97
CA MET A 1 -15.41 -11.73 -15.37
C MET A 1 -15.21 -10.24 -15.06
N MET A 2 -13.96 -9.78 -14.92
CA MET A 2 -13.50 -8.57 -14.19
C MET A 2 -13.73 -8.60 -12.68
N ARG A 3 -14.95 -8.85 -12.19
CA ARG A 3 -15.24 -8.98 -10.74
C ARG A 3 -14.46 -10.08 -10.01
N GLN A 4 -13.93 -11.06 -10.75
CA GLN A 4 -13.05 -12.11 -10.21
C GLN A 4 -11.65 -11.59 -9.87
N TYR A 5 -11.20 -10.52 -10.54
CA TYR A 5 -9.89 -9.91 -10.31
C TYR A 5 -10.03 -8.73 -9.34
N LEU A 6 -10.96 -7.81 -9.61
CA LEU A 6 -11.22 -6.62 -8.81
C LEU A 6 -12.72 -6.44 -8.59
N SER A 7 -13.09 -6.30 -7.33
CA SER A 7 -14.45 -6.06 -6.86
C SER A 7 -14.50 -4.76 -6.06
N GLU A 8 -15.71 -4.21 -5.93
CA GLU A 8 -15.95 -2.98 -5.19
C GLU A 8 -15.44 -3.11 -3.74
N GLY A 9 -14.66 -2.12 -3.29
CA GLY A 9 -14.05 -2.12 -1.96
C GLY A 9 -12.66 -2.77 -1.88
N ASP A 10 -12.17 -3.40 -2.96
CA ASP A 10 -10.79 -3.88 -3.00
C ASP A 10 -9.80 -2.72 -3.03
N LEU A 11 -8.70 -2.87 -2.28
CA LEU A 11 -7.56 -1.98 -2.34
C LEU A 11 -6.55 -2.50 -3.36
N ILE A 12 -5.99 -1.59 -4.15
CA ILE A 12 -4.95 -1.90 -5.13
C ILE A 12 -3.75 -0.98 -4.97
N SER A 13 -2.56 -1.51 -5.27
CA SER A 13 -1.39 -0.72 -5.59
C SER A 13 -1.23 -0.66 -7.11
N ALA A 14 -1.07 0.53 -7.65
CA ALA A 14 -0.97 0.76 -9.09
C ALA A 14 -0.09 1.99 -9.39
N GLU A 15 0.38 2.07 -10.63
CA GLU A 15 1.11 3.23 -11.15
C GLU A 15 0.22 4.03 -12.10
N VAL A 16 0.46 5.33 -12.16
CA VAL A 16 -0.19 6.22 -13.14
C VAL A 16 0.50 6.02 -14.49
N GLN A 17 -0.25 5.49 -15.45
CA GLN A 17 0.20 5.34 -16.83
C GLN A 17 0.16 6.65 -17.59
N ASN A 18 -0.97 7.36 -17.46
CA ASN A 18 -1.24 8.57 -18.21
C ASN A 18 -2.16 9.49 -17.40
N VAL A 19 -2.03 10.78 -17.66
CA VAL A 19 -2.95 11.81 -17.17
C VAL A 19 -3.70 12.33 -18.38
N SER A 20 -5.02 12.17 -18.37
CA SER A 20 -5.88 12.67 -19.44
C SER A 20 -5.79 14.18 -19.53
N GLN A 21 -5.51 14.71 -20.71
CA GLN A 21 -5.33 16.15 -20.95
C GLN A 21 -6.65 16.92 -20.90
N SER A 22 -7.78 16.24 -21.14
CA SER A 22 -9.10 16.89 -21.22
C SER A 22 -9.73 17.13 -19.85
N ASP A 23 -9.57 16.18 -18.92
CA ASP A 23 -10.26 16.19 -17.62
C ASP A 23 -9.33 15.97 -16.42
N GLY A 24 -8.04 15.73 -16.65
CA GLY A 24 -7.07 15.45 -15.60
C GLY A 24 -7.22 14.07 -14.95
N SER A 25 -8.05 13.18 -15.51
CA SER A 25 -8.22 11.83 -14.98
C SER A 25 -6.93 11.01 -15.08
N LEU A 26 -6.74 10.10 -14.12
CA LEU A 26 -5.55 9.25 -14.05
C LEU A 26 -5.87 7.85 -14.58
N SER A 27 -5.20 7.45 -15.66
CA SER A 27 -5.22 6.07 -16.13
C SER A 27 -4.20 5.25 -15.34
N LEU A 28 -4.66 4.19 -14.67
CA LEU A 28 -3.82 3.34 -13.82
C LEU A 28 -3.45 2.03 -14.51
N HIS A 29 -2.28 1.49 -14.19
CA HIS A 29 -1.89 0.14 -14.59
C HIS A 29 -1.12 -0.62 -13.51
N THR A 30 -1.14 -1.95 -13.61
CA THR A 30 -0.42 -2.89 -12.74
C THR A 30 0.52 -3.76 -13.58
N ARG A 31 1.56 -3.15 -14.20
CA ARG A 31 2.42 -3.81 -15.20
C ARG A 31 3.21 -5.01 -14.68
N ASN A 32 3.64 -4.97 -13.41
CA ASN A 32 4.44 -6.03 -12.78
C ASN A 32 3.68 -6.65 -11.61
N LEU A 33 4.07 -7.88 -11.25
CA LEU A 33 3.49 -8.60 -10.12
C LEU A 33 3.56 -7.82 -8.80
N LYS A 34 4.53 -6.92 -8.63
CA LYS A 34 4.62 -6.05 -7.44
C LYS A 34 3.37 -5.16 -7.23
N TYR A 35 2.59 -4.92 -8.28
CA TYR A 35 1.36 -4.15 -8.27
C TYR A 35 0.15 -5.09 -8.39
N GLY A 36 -1.00 -4.64 -7.89
CA GLY A 36 -2.21 -5.46 -7.86
C GLY A 36 -3.02 -5.29 -6.59
N LYS A 37 -3.86 -6.29 -6.31
CA LYS A 37 -4.75 -6.34 -5.16
C LYS A 37 -3.96 -6.50 -3.86
N LEU A 38 -4.28 -5.67 -2.88
CA LEU A 38 -3.68 -5.71 -1.55
C LEU A 38 -4.44 -6.70 -0.66
N SER A 39 -3.70 -7.58 0.01
CA SER A 39 -4.25 -8.64 0.87
C SER A 39 -4.49 -8.15 2.31
N GLN A 40 -4.04 -8.87 3.34
CA GLN A 40 -4.21 -8.47 4.74
C GLN A 40 -3.19 -7.39 5.12
N GLY A 41 -3.66 -6.38 5.85
CA GLY A 41 -2.85 -5.24 6.29
C GLY A 41 -3.73 -4.11 6.83
N VAL A 42 -3.12 -2.95 7.01
CA VAL A 42 -3.73 -1.74 7.56
C VAL A 42 -3.59 -0.60 6.55
N PHE A 43 -4.72 0.03 6.24
CA PHE A 43 -4.80 1.20 5.38
C PHE A 43 -4.79 2.48 6.22
N ILE A 44 -4.03 3.48 5.78
CA ILE A 44 -3.96 4.80 6.39
C ILE A 44 -4.04 5.85 5.30
N LYS A 45 -4.80 6.93 5.56
CA LYS A 45 -4.84 8.12 4.73
C LYS A 45 -4.18 9.29 5.44
N VAL A 46 -3.23 9.93 4.77
CA VAL A 46 -2.53 11.13 5.25
C VAL A 46 -2.60 12.23 4.18
N PRO A 47 -2.35 13.50 4.53
CA PRO A 47 -2.22 14.57 3.54
C PRO A 47 -1.12 14.23 2.49
N PRO A 48 -1.41 14.29 1.18
CA PRO A 48 -0.44 13.95 0.14
C PRO A 48 0.82 14.85 0.16
N THR A 49 0.68 16.08 0.66
CA THR A 49 1.77 17.05 0.81
C THR A 49 2.83 16.63 1.83
N LEU A 50 2.50 15.70 2.73
CA LEU A 50 3.44 15.15 3.70
C LEU A 50 4.22 13.96 3.16
N ILE A 51 3.89 13.44 1.98
CA ILE A 51 4.63 12.31 1.40
C ILE A 51 5.87 12.82 0.68
N ARG A 52 7.05 12.40 1.16
CA ARG A 52 8.29 12.70 0.44
C ARG A 52 8.37 11.87 -0.85
N ARG A 53 8.66 12.53 -1.97
CA ARG A 53 8.95 11.82 -3.23
C ARG A 53 10.32 11.15 -3.15
N THR A 54 10.34 9.85 -3.39
CA THR A 54 11.56 9.02 -3.35
C THR A 54 11.64 8.14 -4.60
N LYS A 55 12.77 7.45 -4.79
CA LYS A 55 12.96 6.52 -5.92
C LYS A 55 12.05 5.29 -5.82
N THR A 56 11.74 4.83 -4.60
CA THR A 56 10.86 3.69 -4.32
C THR A 56 9.95 4.02 -3.16
N HIS A 57 8.68 3.67 -3.32
CA HIS A 57 7.64 3.83 -2.31
C HIS A 57 7.27 2.51 -1.61
N PHE A 58 8.07 1.47 -1.82
CA PHE A 58 7.96 0.19 -1.14
C PHE A 58 9.13 0.04 -0.17
N HIS A 59 8.82 -0.21 1.09
CA HIS A 59 9.80 -0.28 2.16
C HIS A 59 9.54 -1.46 3.08
N ASN A 60 10.60 -2.05 3.61
CA ASN A 60 10.54 -2.97 4.74
C ASN A 60 11.21 -2.26 5.93
N ILE A 61 10.43 -1.99 6.97
CA ILE A 61 10.83 -1.18 8.12
C ILE A 61 10.34 -1.87 9.39
N CYS A 62 11.23 -2.03 10.37
CA CYS A 62 10.89 -2.53 11.70
C CYS A 62 10.07 -3.84 11.70
N GLY A 63 10.33 -4.74 10.76
CA GLY A 63 9.65 -6.04 10.68
C GLY A 63 8.26 -6.01 10.02
N ALA A 64 7.91 -4.94 9.30
CA ALA A 64 6.73 -4.92 8.44
C ALA A 64 7.03 -4.22 7.11
N SER A 65 6.20 -4.50 6.12
CA SER A 65 6.30 -3.89 4.80
C SER A 65 5.29 -2.77 4.63
N CYS A 66 5.67 -1.71 3.93
CA CYS A 66 4.86 -0.51 3.72
C CYS A 66 4.88 -0.10 2.24
N ILE A 67 3.72 0.25 1.71
CA ILE A 67 3.55 0.96 0.44
C ILE A 67 3.10 2.36 0.77
N ILE A 68 3.91 3.37 0.44
CA ILE A 68 3.62 4.78 0.73
C ILE A 68 3.20 5.46 -0.58
N GLY A 69 1.91 5.45 -0.89
CA GLY A 69 1.37 6.05 -2.12
C GLY A 69 1.62 7.55 -2.17
N THR A 70 1.99 8.06 -3.35
CA THR A 70 2.22 9.49 -3.60
C THR A 70 0.97 10.36 -3.39
N ASN A 71 -0.20 9.73 -3.37
CA ASN A 71 -1.49 10.33 -3.06
C ASN A 71 -1.82 10.37 -1.55
N GLY A 72 -0.85 10.06 -0.67
CA GLY A 72 -1.08 10.03 0.78
C GLY A 72 -1.78 8.76 1.26
N TYR A 73 -1.94 7.75 0.41
CA TYR A 73 -2.51 6.46 0.82
C TYR A 73 -1.39 5.51 1.18
N ILE A 74 -1.36 5.07 2.42
CA ILE A 74 -0.33 4.20 2.97
C ILE A 74 -0.94 2.85 3.29
N TRP A 75 -0.26 1.79 2.87
CA TRP A 75 -0.64 0.42 3.19
C TRP A 75 0.49 -0.27 3.95
N ILE A 76 0.21 -0.75 5.16
CA ILE A 76 1.17 -1.46 6.00
C ILE A 76 0.72 -2.92 6.07
N TYR A 77 1.63 -3.85 5.82
CA TYR A 77 1.31 -5.28 5.73
C TYR A 77 2.47 -6.14 6.26
N PRO A 78 2.21 -7.40 6.63
CA PRO A 78 3.25 -8.32 7.06
C PRO A 78 4.29 -8.49 5.95
N THR A 79 5.56 -8.58 6.31
CA THR A 79 6.61 -8.86 5.32
C THR A 79 6.42 -10.28 4.79
N PRO A 80 6.26 -10.47 3.47
CA PRO A 80 6.07 -11.80 2.91
C PRO A 80 7.34 -12.64 3.07
N SER A 81 7.18 -13.91 3.43
CA SER A 81 8.23 -14.93 3.24
C SER A 81 8.47 -15.12 1.74
N GLU A 82 9.69 -15.50 1.35
CA GLU A 82 10.18 -15.50 -0.04
C GLU A 82 9.27 -16.23 -1.07
N ASP A 83 8.37 -17.12 -0.62
CA ASP A 83 7.41 -17.87 -1.46
C ASP A 83 6.09 -17.13 -1.77
N GLY A 84 5.83 -15.97 -1.15
CA GLY A 84 4.57 -15.25 -1.27
C GLY A 84 4.71 -13.98 -2.10
N GLY A 85 4.57 -14.09 -3.42
CA GLY A 85 4.43 -12.91 -4.27
C GLY A 85 3.35 -11.98 -3.71
N ALA A 86 3.74 -10.78 -3.27
CA ALA A 86 2.85 -9.77 -2.66
C ALA A 86 1.90 -9.11 -3.68
N GLY A 87 1.48 -9.87 -4.68
CA GLY A 87 1.37 -9.38 -6.04
C GLY A 87 0.32 -10.08 -6.89
N GLY A 88 -0.21 -9.36 -7.88
CA GLY A 88 -1.30 -9.85 -8.72
C GLY A 88 -2.69 -9.62 -8.11
N PHE A 89 -3.67 -10.43 -8.50
CA PHE A 89 -5.10 -10.22 -8.14
C PHE A 89 -5.64 -11.20 -7.11
N ALA A 90 -4.80 -12.11 -6.60
CA ALA A 90 -5.18 -13.05 -5.56
C ALA A 90 -5.16 -12.37 -4.18
N ARG A 91 -6.21 -12.59 -3.38
CA ARG A 91 -6.28 -12.10 -2.00
C ARG A 91 -6.07 -13.27 -1.05
N ASN A 92 -4.97 -13.28 -0.29
CA ASN A 92 -4.74 -14.30 0.73
C ASN A 92 -5.26 -13.82 2.10
N LEU A 93 -6.49 -14.24 2.42
CA LEU A 93 -7.11 -13.99 3.72
C LEU A 93 -6.91 -15.12 4.73
N ASP A 94 -6.39 -16.27 4.28
CA ASP A 94 -6.20 -17.45 5.11
C ASP A 94 -4.87 -17.39 5.88
N LEU A 95 -3.95 -16.53 5.44
CA LEU A 95 -2.68 -16.31 6.12
C LEU A 95 -2.91 -15.81 7.55
N LYS A 96 -2.57 -16.64 8.53
CA LYS A 96 -2.55 -16.24 9.94
C LYS A 96 -1.33 -15.36 10.20
N VAL A 97 -1.57 -14.06 10.32
CA VAL A 97 -0.53 -13.09 10.71
C VAL A 97 -0.18 -13.25 12.19
N ASP A 98 1.10 -13.44 12.50
CA ASP A 98 1.64 -13.59 13.86
C ASP A 98 1.32 -12.34 14.71
N PRO A 99 0.99 -12.51 16.01
CA PRO A 99 0.83 -11.37 16.92
C PRO A 99 1.97 -10.36 16.88
N LYS A 100 3.22 -10.80 16.69
CA LYS A 100 4.39 -9.93 16.61
C LYS A 100 4.37 -9.04 15.38
N ASP A 101 4.00 -9.58 14.22
CA ASP A 101 3.85 -8.80 12.99
C ASP A 101 2.73 -7.78 13.11
N ARG A 102 1.61 -8.16 13.75
CA ARG A 102 0.51 -7.23 14.06
C ARG A 102 0.96 -6.09 14.95
N GLU A 103 1.77 -6.37 15.97
CA GLU A 103 2.36 -5.34 16.85
C GLU A 103 3.24 -4.38 16.05
N ASN A 104 4.10 -4.89 15.15
CA ASN A 104 4.96 -4.07 14.30
C ASN A 104 4.13 -3.17 13.37
N ILE A 105 3.10 -3.71 12.73
CA ILE A 105 2.18 -2.97 11.87
C ILE A 105 1.48 -1.85 12.66
N ALA A 106 0.94 -2.17 13.84
CA ALA A 106 0.28 -1.20 14.71
C ALA A 106 1.23 -0.09 15.16
N ARG A 107 2.46 -0.43 15.53
CA ARG A 107 3.48 0.54 15.92
C ARG A 107 3.82 1.50 14.78
N ILE A 108 4.02 0.98 13.57
CA ILE A 108 4.32 1.83 12.39
C ILE A 108 3.14 2.75 12.09
N ASN A 109 1.90 2.26 12.18
CA ASN A 109 0.71 3.11 12.04
C ASN A 109 0.73 4.27 13.06
N CYS A 110 0.95 3.97 14.36
CA CYS A 110 1.05 5.00 15.39
C CYS A 110 2.17 6.02 15.12
N CYS A 111 3.35 5.56 14.68
CA CYS A 111 4.46 6.44 14.33
C CYS A 111 4.11 7.37 13.16
N ILE A 112 3.50 6.85 12.10
CA ILE A 112 3.07 7.66 10.94
C ILE A 112 2.04 8.71 11.38
N GLN A 113 1.06 8.33 12.21
CA GLN A 113 0.08 9.27 12.74
C GLN A 113 0.74 10.38 13.57
N ALA A 114 1.77 10.04 14.37
CA ALA A 114 2.53 11.04 15.13
C ALA A 114 3.32 11.99 14.22
N LEU A 115 3.97 11.49 13.17
CA LEU A 115 4.65 12.33 12.16
C LEU A 115 3.68 13.31 11.50
N VAL A 116 2.50 12.80 11.11
CA VAL A 116 1.44 13.60 10.48
C VAL A 116 0.88 14.66 11.44
N ALA A 117 0.65 14.30 12.71
CA ALA A 117 0.21 15.25 13.74
C ALA A 117 1.22 16.40 13.92
N CYS A 118 2.52 16.10 13.82
CA CYS A 118 3.59 17.08 13.86
C CYS A 118 3.85 17.80 12.52
N LYS A 119 3.04 17.53 11.47
CA LYS A 119 3.23 18.06 10.10
C LYS A 119 4.62 17.78 9.53
N MET A 120 5.22 16.66 9.92
CA MET A 120 6.51 16.23 9.42
C MET A 120 6.31 15.36 8.17
N LEU A 121 7.31 15.39 7.29
CA LEU A 121 7.32 14.54 6.12
C LEU A 121 7.38 13.06 6.55
N VAL A 122 6.57 12.26 5.89
CA VAL A 122 6.56 10.79 5.95
C VAL A 122 7.45 10.25 4.83
#